data_AF-A0A1C4LFP9-F1
#
_entry.id   AF-A0A1C4LFP9-F1
#
_cell.length_a   1.000
_cell.length_b   1.000
_cell.length_c   1.000
_cell.angle_alpha   90.00
_cell.angle_beta   90.00
_cell.angle_gamma   90.00
#
_symmetry.space_group_name_H-M   'P 1'
#
loop_
_entity.id
_entity.type
_entity.pdbx_description
1 polymer ?
#
loop_
_entity_poly.entity_id
_entity_poly.type
_entity_poly.pdbx_seq_one_letter_code
_entity_poly.pdbx_strand_id
1 'polypeptide(L)'
;MSVPFGKNAGVSSDDGQGGGGGGKVPPEQLALIRESVRDAKVPRAKPRTWRGAALAGELPVARVLVDKGVLHLDRYFDYAVPEELDADAQPGVRVRVRFGAGRHRVRGGRREGGGLIDGFLVERRAESDYAGPLAALAQVVSPERVLSEELLGLARAVADRYAGSLADVLQLAVPPRNARAEQRPSAAPLPPPRRPPPGPGSGTRTGPRSSRRSPPVPRRAPSGTPCRVLSGPTNSPAPSPPPSPPGTAPSSCCPTAGPSPGWTPPSPPCSARGGTPS
;
A
#
# COMPACT_ATOMS: atom_id res chain seq x y z
N MET A 1 16.34 -27.22 16.49
CA MET A 1 15.90 -27.84 15.22
C MET A 1 16.33 -26.89 14.10
N SER A 2 17.47 -27.18 13.46
CA SER A 2 18.07 -26.35 12.42
C SER A 2 18.47 -27.24 11.24
N VAL A 3 17.89 -26.92 10.07
CA VAL A 3 18.30 -27.16 8.66
C VAL A 3 18.68 -28.60 8.22
N PRO A 4 18.66 -28.97 6.92
CA PRO A 4 18.62 -28.19 5.66
C PRO A 4 17.55 -28.67 4.65
N PHE A 5 17.14 -27.92 3.61
CA PHE A 5 17.76 -27.61 2.30
C PHE A 5 18.17 -28.81 1.41
N GLY A 6 17.54 -28.88 0.22
CA GLY A 6 17.93 -29.70 -0.94
C GLY A 6 17.17 -31.03 -1.03
N LYS A 7 16.70 -31.53 -2.18
CA LYS A 7 16.89 -31.21 -3.60
C LYS A 7 15.73 -31.87 -4.35
N ASN A 8 15.33 -31.27 -5.47
CA ASN A 8 14.43 -31.87 -6.43
C ASN A 8 15.11 -33.09 -7.09
N ALA A 9 14.53 -34.27 -6.92
CA ALA A 9 14.69 -35.42 -7.80
C ALA A 9 13.25 -35.82 -8.15
N GLY A 10 12.86 -35.85 -9.41
CA GLY A 10 13.34 -36.84 -10.36
C GLY A 10 12.18 -37.83 -10.55
N VAL A 11 11.46 -37.63 -11.64
CA VAL A 11 10.33 -38.46 -12.10
C VAL A 11 10.71 -39.94 -12.08
N SER A 12 9.89 -40.76 -11.45
CA SER A 12 9.85 -42.21 -11.69
C SER A 12 8.44 -42.58 -12.10
N SER A 13 8.35 -43.12 -13.31
CA SER A 13 7.18 -43.69 -13.93
C SER A 13 6.66 -44.88 -13.14
N ASP A 14 5.34 -44.96 -12.96
CA ASP A 14 4.58 -46.18 -13.22
C ASP A 14 3.11 -45.79 -13.44
N ASP A 15 2.51 -46.34 -14.48
CA ASP A 15 1.15 -46.92 -14.45
C ASP A 15 0.65 -47.17 -15.88
N GLY A 16 0.74 -48.45 -16.26
CA GLY A 16 -0.40 -49.18 -16.78
C GLY A 16 -0.92 -48.82 -18.17
N GLN A 17 -0.43 -49.56 -19.18
CA GLN A 17 -1.16 -49.74 -20.43
C GLN A 17 -2.41 -50.61 -20.19
N GLY A 18 -3.58 -50.03 -20.46
CA GLY A 18 -4.84 -50.73 -20.68
C GLY A 18 -5.53 -50.09 -21.88
N GLY A 19 -5.52 -50.79 -23.01
CA GLY A 19 -6.05 -50.32 -24.29
C GLY A 19 -7.57 -50.18 -24.30
N GLY A 20 -8.04 -49.14 -24.98
CA GLY A 20 -9.45 -48.92 -25.29
C GLY A 20 -9.61 -47.73 -26.23
N GLY A 21 -9.85 -48.02 -27.51
CA GLY A 21 -10.03 -47.01 -28.55
C GLY A 21 -11.21 -46.08 -28.26
N GLY A 22 -10.93 -44.79 -28.27
CA GLY A 22 -11.90 -43.70 -28.21
C GLY A 22 -11.15 -42.41 -28.42
N GLY A 23 -11.34 -41.77 -29.57
CA GLY A 23 -10.65 -40.53 -29.93
C GLY A 23 -10.84 -39.47 -28.84
N LYS A 24 -9.81 -39.29 -28.00
CA LYS A 24 -9.73 -38.13 -27.13
C LYS A 24 -9.23 -36.97 -27.98
N VAL A 25 -10.17 -36.27 -28.59
CA VAL A 25 -9.96 -34.88 -28.98
C VAL A 25 -9.43 -34.17 -27.73
N PRO A 26 -8.19 -33.66 -27.72
CA PRO A 26 -7.72 -32.86 -26.59
C PRO A 26 -8.70 -31.68 -26.44
N PRO A 27 -9.00 -31.19 -25.23
CA PRO A 27 -9.94 -30.09 -25.07
C PRO A 27 -9.43 -28.87 -25.84
N GLU A 28 -9.94 -28.67 -27.06
CA GLU A 28 -9.47 -27.68 -28.02
C GLU A 28 -9.59 -26.27 -27.46
N GLN A 29 -10.52 -26.10 -26.51
CA GLN A 29 -10.68 -24.89 -25.71
C GLN A 29 -9.41 -24.53 -24.90
N LEU A 30 -8.66 -25.51 -24.37
CA LEU A 30 -7.39 -25.25 -23.68
C LEU A 30 -6.25 -24.97 -24.68
N ALA A 31 -6.32 -25.50 -25.90
CA ALA A 31 -5.37 -25.17 -26.95
C ALA A 31 -5.54 -23.72 -27.43
N LEU A 32 -6.78 -23.29 -27.66
CA LEU A 32 -7.14 -21.91 -28.01
C LEU A 32 -6.80 -20.91 -26.89
N ILE A 33 -6.99 -21.28 -25.62
CA ILE A 33 -6.54 -20.45 -24.48
C ILE A 33 -5.01 -20.36 -24.44
N ARG A 34 -4.27 -21.44 -24.73
CA ARG A 34 -2.80 -21.42 -24.75
C ARG A 34 -2.25 -20.61 -25.92
N GLU A 35 -2.91 -20.65 -27.07
CA GLU A 35 -2.53 -19.90 -28.27
C GLU A 35 -2.82 -18.41 -28.08
N SER A 36 -4.01 -18.04 -27.59
CA SER A 36 -4.33 -16.65 -27.21
C SER A 36 -3.46 -16.11 -26.07
N VAL A 37 -3.05 -16.93 -25.10
CA VAL A 37 -2.08 -16.54 -24.05
C VAL A 37 -0.65 -16.40 -24.60
N ARG A 38 -0.29 -17.11 -25.67
CA ARG A 38 0.98 -16.94 -26.40
C ARG A 38 0.97 -15.69 -27.26
N ASP A 39 -0.15 -15.34 -27.88
CA ASP A 39 -0.30 -14.12 -28.68
C ASP A 39 -0.44 -12.86 -27.82
N ALA A 40 -1.09 -12.97 -26.65
CA ALA A 40 -1.13 -11.92 -25.63
C ALA A 40 0.22 -11.71 -24.91
N LYS A 41 1.24 -12.51 -25.26
CA LYS A 41 2.61 -12.45 -24.74
C LYS A 41 3.47 -11.43 -25.50
N VAL A 42 2.87 -10.33 -25.97
CA VAL A 42 3.64 -9.11 -26.23
C VAL A 42 4.29 -8.73 -24.89
N PRO A 43 5.63 -8.62 -24.80
CA PRO A 43 6.27 -8.32 -23.54
C PRO A 43 5.79 -6.95 -23.07
N ARG A 44 4.92 -6.91 -22.06
CA ARG A 44 4.62 -5.67 -21.34
C ARG A 44 5.96 -5.10 -20.90
N ALA A 45 6.30 -3.91 -21.41
CA ALA A 45 7.56 -3.25 -21.14
C ALA A 45 7.83 -3.29 -19.63
N LYS A 46 8.86 -4.03 -19.23
CA LYS A 46 9.19 -4.20 -17.81
C LYS A 46 9.52 -2.81 -17.26
N PRO A 47 8.81 -2.31 -16.24
CA PRO A 47 9.03 -0.96 -15.74
C PRO A 47 10.49 -0.83 -15.27
N ARG A 48 11.19 0.12 -15.89
CA ARG A 48 12.65 0.27 -15.80
C ARG A 48 13.06 0.42 -14.34
N THR A 49 14.14 -0.27 -13.94
CA THR A 49 14.82 0.02 -12.68
C THR A 49 15.85 1.09 -13.00
N TRP A 50 15.61 2.34 -12.57
CA TRP A 50 16.44 3.50 -12.86
C TRP A 50 17.75 3.49 -12.05
N ARG A 51 18.61 2.49 -12.32
CA ARG A 51 19.90 2.32 -11.64
C ARG A 51 20.92 3.30 -12.21
N GLY A 52 21.45 4.18 -11.35
CA GLY A 52 22.56 5.08 -11.70
C GLY A 52 22.24 6.18 -12.70
N ALA A 53 21.02 6.25 -13.22
CA ALA A 53 20.70 7.21 -14.27
C ALA A 53 20.39 8.61 -13.70
N ALA A 54 20.68 9.64 -14.49
CA ALA A 54 20.69 11.03 -14.05
C ALA A 54 19.32 11.51 -13.55
N LEU A 55 19.35 12.48 -12.64
CA LEU A 55 18.16 13.18 -12.17
C LEU A 55 17.84 14.33 -13.12
N ALA A 56 16.58 14.72 -13.18
CA ALA A 56 16.18 15.94 -13.86
C ALA A 56 16.99 17.15 -13.36
N GLY A 57 17.36 18.05 -14.28
CA GLY A 57 18.11 19.26 -13.94
C GLY A 57 17.30 20.25 -13.11
N GLU A 58 15.99 20.33 -13.38
CA GLU A 58 15.07 21.22 -12.65
C GLU A 58 14.05 20.41 -11.85
N LEU A 59 13.79 20.85 -10.62
CA LEU A 59 12.79 20.27 -9.71
C LEU A 59 12.87 18.73 -9.60
N PRO A 60 14.02 18.12 -9.24
CA PRO A 60 14.24 16.67 -9.36
C PRO A 60 13.35 15.79 -8.47
N VAL A 61 12.54 16.36 -7.59
CA VAL A 61 11.65 15.63 -6.69
C VAL A 61 10.22 15.71 -7.18
N ALA A 62 9.56 14.57 -7.34
CA ALA A 62 8.14 14.47 -7.57
C ALA A 62 7.43 14.02 -6.30
N ARG A 63 6.43 14.80 -5.88
CA ARG A 63 5.52 14.39 -4.83
C ARG A 63 4.35 13.63 -5.43
N VAL A 64 4.17 12.39 -5.00
CA VAL A 64 3.21 11.45 -5.58
C VAL A 64 2.21 11.02 -4.52
N LEU A 65 0.94 11.03 -4.90
CA LEU A 65 -0.10 10.32 -4.18
C LEU A 65 -0.17 8.88 -4.71
N VAL A 66 0.05 7.91 -3.82
CA VAL A 66 -0.02 6.49 -4.18
C VAL A 66 -1.48 6.04 -4.16
N ASP A 67 -1.92 5.38 -5.23
CA ASP A 67 -3.30 4.91 -5.39
C ASP A 67 -3.55 3.64 -4.57
N LYS A 68 -3.53 3.79 -3.24
CA LYS A 68 -3.77 2.71 -2.28
C LYS A 68 -4.67 3.20 -1.14
N GLY A 69 -5.86 2.65 -1.09
CA GLY A 69 -6.98 2.97 -0.18
C GLY A 69 -6.82 2.66 1.30
N VAL A 70 -5.63 2.87 1.89
CA VAL A 70 -5.45 2.65 3.33
C VAL A 70 -5.14 3.97 4.02
N LEU A 71 -5.89 4.31 5.07
CA LEU A 71 -5.82 5.62 5.75
C LEU A 71 -4.42 6.02 6.21
N HIS A 72 -3.59 5.06 6.67
CA HIS A 72 -2.22 5.38 7.08
C HIS A 72 -1.32 5.82 5.90
N LEU A 73 -1.76 5.57 4.68
CA LEU A 73 -1.13 5.96 3.42
C LEU A 73 -1.81 7.18 2.77
N ASP A 74 -2.75 7.84 3.44
CA ASP A 74 -3.34 9.11 3.01
C ASP A 74 -2.35 10.28 3.20
N ARG A 75 -1.22 10.19 2.50
CA ARG A 75 -0.16 11.18 2.50
C ARG A 75 0.53 11.16 1.17
N TYR A 76 1.26 12.23 0.90
CA TYR A 76 2.12 12.27 -0.25
C TYR A 76 3.49 11.65 0.02
N PHE A 77 4.07 11.06 -1.01
CA PHE A 77 5.36 10.41 -0.98
C PHE A 77 6.29 11.04 -2.00
N ASP A 78 7.51 11.34 -1.58
CA ASP A 78 8.50 11.97 -2.45
C ASP A 78 9.30 10.90 -3.21
N TYR A 79 9.48 11.13 -4.51
CA TYR A 79 10.21 10.28 -5.45
C TYR A 79 11.20 11.13 -6.24
N ALA A 80 12.33 10.54 -6.62
CA ALA A 80 13.29 11.18 -7.50
C ALA A 80 12.84 11.01 -8.96
N VAL A 81 12.94 12.08 -9.75
CA VAL A 81 12.57 12.08 -11.17
C VAL A 81 13.80 11.85 -12.05
N PRO A 82 13.82 10.75 -12.82
CA PRO A 82 14.72 10.53 -13.94
C PRO A 82 14.74 11.69 -14.94
N GLU A 83 15.90 12.03 -15.49
CA GLU A 83 16.01 12.99 -16.61
C GLU A 83 15.20 12.53 -17.83
N GLU A 84 15.22 11.23 -18.15
CA GLU A 84 14.39 10.64 -19.24
C GLU A 84 12.88 10.89 -19.07
N LEU A 85 12.41 11.07 -17.84
CA LEU A 85 10.99 11.26 -17.55
C LEU A 85 10.64 12.72 -17.25
N ASP A 86 11.60 13.63 -17.33
CA ASP A 86 11.42 15.00 -16.84
C ASP A 86 10.34 15.76 -17.60
N ALA A 87 10.36 15.69 -18.94
CA ALA A 87 9.38 16.34 -19.80
C ALA A 87 7.94 15.86 -19.54
N ASP A 88 7.76 14.54 -19.37
CA ASP A 88 6.43 13.92 -19.20
C ASP A 88 5.92 13.98 -17.75
N ALA A 89 6.80 14.09 -16.76
CA ALA A 89 6.48 14.08 -15.33
C ALA A 89 5.95 15.45 -14.87
N GLN A 90 4.80 15.83 -15.41
CA GLN A 90 4.07 17.04 -15.09
C GLN A 90 3.09 16.84 -13.91
N PRO A 91 2.77 17.87 -13.11
CA PRO A 91 1.70 17.80 -12.14
C PRO A 91 0.37 17.38 -12.77
N GLY A 92 -0.34 16.46 -12.11
CA GLY A 92 -1.62 15.92 -12.53
C GLY A 92 -1.57 14.65 -13.37
N VAL A 93 -0.37 14.18 -13.77
CA VAL A 93 -0.21 12.99 -14.61
C VAL A 93 -0.27 11.69 -13.82
N ARG A 94 -0.64 10.61 -14.50
CA ARG A 94 -0.61 9.26 -13.92
C ARG A 94 0.80 8.69 -13.98
N VAL A 95 1.26 8.20 -12.84
CA VAL A 95 2.60 7.64 -12.68
C VAL A 95 2.53 6.25 -12.08
N ARG A 96 3.58 5.49 -12.29
CA ARG A 96 3.78 4.21 -11.62
C ARG A 96 5.04 4.28 -10.79
N VAL A 97 4.90 3.89 -9.53
CA VAL A 97 5.97 4.01 -8.54
C VAL A 97 6.21 2.68 -7.85
N ARG A 98 7.44 2.50 -7.36
CA ARG A 98 7.76 1.36 -6.50
C ARG A 98 7.43 1.71 -5.06
N PHE A 99 6.55 0.94 -4.45
CA PHE A 99 6.07 1.15 -3.09
C PHE A 99 6.26 -0.11 -2.25
N GLY A 100 6.56 0.05 -0.96
CA GLY A 100 6.78 -1.06 -0.03
C GLY A 100 8.19 -1.66 -0.06
N ALA A 101 9.17 -0.99 -0.67
CA ALA A 101 10.58 -1.29 -0.46
C ALA A 101 10.95 -0.85 0.96
N GLY A 102 11.11 -1.80 1.89
CA GLY A 102 11.56 -1.49 3.25
C GLY A 102 12.86 -0.66 3.25
N ARG A 103 13.06 0.15 4.29
CA ARG A 103 14.14 1.15 4.37
C ARG A 103 15.56 0.57 4.17
N HIS A 104 15.74 -0.72 4.39
CA HIS A 104 17.04 -1.42 4.34
C HIS A 104 17.48 -1.82 2.93
N ARG A 105 16.61 -1.74 1.91
CA ARG A 105 17.02 -2.01 0.52
C ARG A 105 17.37 -0.72 -0.19
N VAL A 106 18.58 -0.25 0.09
CA VAL A 106 19.18 0.91 -0.59
C VAL A 106 20.37 0.41 -1.38
N ARG A 107 20.40 0.70 -2.68
CA ARG A 107 21.53 0.37 -3.57
C ARG A 107 21.89 1.61 -4.38
N GLY A 108 23.15 2.00 -4.37
CA GLY A 108 23.61 3.21 -5.08
C GLY A 108 22.91 4.49 -4.64
N GLY A 109 22.64 4.65 -3.33
CA GLY A 109 21.98 5.83 -2.78
C GLY A 109 20.47 5.94 -3.08
N ARG A 110 19.85 4.91 -3.68
CA ARG A 110 18.41 4.90 -4.01
C ARG A 110 17.70 3.72 -3.38
N ARG A 111 16.41 3.92 -3.07
CA ARG A 111 15.55 2.84 -2.60
C ARG A 111 15.12 1.94 -3.74
N GLU A 112 15.37 0.65 -3.58
CA GLU A 112 15.02 -0.37 -4.57
C GLU A 112 14.22 -1.51 -3.95
N GLY A 113 13.25 -2.02 -4.70
CA GLY A 113 12.35 -3.09 -4.30
C GLY A 113 10.90 -2.62 -4.21
N GLY A 114 10.05 -3.40 -3.54
CA GLY A 114 8.62 -3.11 -3.44
C GLY A 114 7.82 -3.50 -4.68
N GLY A 115 6.50 -3.43 -4.55
CA GLY A 115 5.55 -3.63 -5.65
C GLY A 115 5.40 -2.36 -6.48
N LEU A 116 4.94 -2.52 -7.72
CA LEU A 116 4.60 -1.38 -8.57
C LEU A 116 3.13 -1.03 -8.38
N ILE A 117 2.89 0.20 -7.92
CA ILE A 117 1.57 0.74 -7.67
C ILE A 117 1.39 1.98 -8.52
N ASP A 118 0.18 2.19 -8.99
CA ASP A 118 -0.19 3.39 -9.72
C ASP A 118 -0.35 4.57 -8.73
N GLY A 119 -0.32 5.77 -9.26
CA GLY A 119 -0.43 6.99 -8.47
C GLY A 119 -0.54 8.22 -9.35
N PHE A 120 -0.65 9.37 -8.70
CA PHE A 120 -0.77 10.66 -9.34
C PHE A 120 0.35 11.58 -8.88
N LEU A 121 1.01 12.25 -9.83
CA LEU A 121 1.98 13.29 -9.50
C LEU A 121 1.22 14.54 -9.07
N VAL A 122 1.45 15.00 -7.85
CA VAL A 122 0.76 16.16 -7.26
C VAL A 122 1.54 17.44 -7.54
N GLU A 123 2.86 17.42 -7.30
CA GLU A 123 3.72 18.58 -7.49
C GLU A 123 5.18 18.17 -7.77
N ARG A 124 5.94 19.07 -8.40
CA ARG A 124 7.39 18.97 -8.65
C ARG A 124 8.12 19.95 -7.72
N ARG A 125 9.22 19.51 -7.09
CA ARG A 125 9.97 20.27 -6.09
C ARG A 125 11.48 20.17 -6.33
N ALA A 126 12.20 21.21 -5.93
CA ALA A 126 13.67 21.20 -5.94
C ALA A 126 14.25 20.26 -4.87
N GLU A 127 13.64 20.28 -3.68
CA GLU A 127 14.12 19.56 -2.51
C GLU A 127 13.00 18.73 -1.88
N SER A 128 13.40 17.71 -1.12
CA SER A 128 12.52 16.86 -0.33
C SER A 128 12.85 17.01 1.15
N ASP A 129 11.81 17.07 1.98
CA ASP A 129 11.94 17.03 3.44
C ASP A 129 12.39 15.63 3.96
N TYR A 130 12.48 14.66 3.05
CA TYR A 130 12.82 13.28 3.37
C TYR A 130 14.34 13.09 3.51
N ALA A 131 14.82 12.89 4.74
CA ALA A 131 16.24 12.67 5.06
C ALA A 131 16.85 11.35 4.52
N GLY A 132 16.05 10.46 3.94
CA GLY A 132 16.50 9.17 3.44
C GLY A 132 16.67 9.12 1.92
N PRO A 133 17.18 7.99 1.40
CA PRO A 133 17.30 7.80 -0.04
C PRO A 133 15.92 7.73 -0.69
N LEU A 134 15.71 8.56 -1.72
CA LEU A 134 14.48 8.57 -2.50
C LEU A 134 14.41 7.36 -3.45
N ALA A 135 13.21 6.85 -3.67
CA ALA A 135 12.97 5.90 -4.76
C ALA A 135 12.82 6.66 -6.07
N ALA A 136 13.34 6.10 -7.17
CA ALA A 136 13.13 6.69 -8.48
C ALA A 136 11.71 6.39 -8.98
N LEU A 137 11.12 7.36 -9.67
CA LEU A 137 9.88 7.18 -10.41
C LEU A 137 10.08 6.07 -11.46
N ALA A 138 9.15 5.11 -11.52
CA ALA A 138 9.37 3.91 -12.35
C ALA A 138 8.95 4.14 -13.81
N GLN A 139 7.84 4.86 -14.00
CA GLN A 139 7.29 5.18 -15.32
C GLN A 139 6.21 6.27 -15.21
N VAL A 140 6.13 7.17 -16.19
CA VAL A 140 4.93 7.97 -16.45
C VAL A 140 3.98 7.13 -17.31
N VAL A 141 2.77 6.87 -16.80
CA VAL A 141 1.82 5.96 -17.44
C VAL A 141 1.17 6.63 -18.65
N SER A 142 0.75 7.88 -18.47
CA SER A 142 0.19 8.75 -19.52
C SER A 142 0.59 10.19 -19.22
N PRO A 143 1.00 10.98 -20.24
CA PRO A 143 1.32 12.39 -20.07
C PRO A 143 0.06 13.27 -19.89
N GLU A 144 -1.14 12.70 -20.03
CA GLU A 144 -2.40 13.41 -19.82
C GLU A 144 -2.58 13.83 -18.36
N ARG A 145 -2.88 15.11 -18.16
CA ARG A 145 -3.11 15.71 -16.84
C ARG A 145 -4.56 15.48 -16.41
N VAL A 146 -4.79 14.34 -15.77
CA VAL A 146 -6.12 13.91 -15.33
C VAL A 146 -6.51 14.44 -13.95
N LEU A 147 -5.52 14.76 -13.11
CA LEU A 147 -5.74 15.29 -11.76
C LEU A 147 -5.48 16.81 -11.78
N SER A 148 -6.54 17.60 -11.89
CA SER A 148 -6.47 19.06 -11.72
C SER A 148 -6.36 19.44 -10.25
N GLU A 149 -5.85 20.64 -9.97
CA GLU A 149 -5.77 21.19 -8.60
C GLU A 149 -7.16 21.32 -7.96
N GLU A 150 -8.17 21.73 -8.73
CA GLU A 150 -9.56 21.82 -8.28
C GLU A 150 -10.11 20.44 -7.90
N LEU A 151 -9.85 19.42 -8.72
CA LEU A 151 -10.29 18.05 -8.43
C LEU A 151 -9.59 17.49 -7.20
N LEU A 152 -8.28 17.75 -7.05
CA LEU A 152 -7.52 17.37 -5.86
C LEU A 152 -8.09 18.03 -4.60
N GLY A 153 -8.37 19.34 -4.65
CA GLY A 153 -8.95 20.08 -3.54
C GLY A 153 -10.35 19.57 -3.16
N LEU A 154 -11.19 19.29 -4.16
CA LEU A 154 -12.52 18.71 -3.95
C LEU A 154 -12.42 17.31 -3.33
N ALA A 155 -11.60 16.43 -3.90
CA ALA A 155 -11.43 15.07 -3.40
C ALA A 155 -10.88 15.06 -1.97
N ARG A 156 -9.97 16.00 -1.65
CA ARG A 156 -9.44 16.18 -0.30
C ARG A 156 -10.53 16.60 0.68
N ALA A 157 -11.34 17.59 0.34
CA ALA A 157 -12.44 18.03 1.18
C ALA A 157 -13.48 16.92 1.43
N VAL A 158 -13.74 16.06 0.43
CA VAL A 158 -14.60 14.88 0.58
C VAL A 158 -13.95 13.86 1.53
N ALA A 159 -12.69 13.49 1.31
CA ALA A 159 -11.98 12.54 2.16
C ALA A 159 -11.95 13.00 3.63
N ASP A 160 -11.59 14.26 3.87
CA ASP A 160 -11.53 14.85 5.22
C ASP A 160 -12.93 14.89 5.89
N ARG A 161 -13.99 15.15 5.13
CA ARG A 161 -15.38 15.19 5.65
C ARG A 161 -15.89 13.81 6.07
N TYR A 162 -15.52 12.77 5.34
CA TYR A 162 -16.01 11.41 5.57
C TYR A 162 -14.99 10.50 6.28
N ALA A 163 -13.86 11.06 6.73
CA ALA A 163 -12.74 10.31 7.32
C ALA A 163 -12.26 9.14 6.42
N GLY A 164 -12.27 9.36 5.10
CA GLY A 164 -11.83 8.41 4.08
C GLY A 164 -10.40 8.69 3.60
N SER A 165 -9.87 7.83 2.73
CA SER A 165 -8.59 8.06 2.04
C SER A 165 -8.80 8.90 0.78
N LEU A 166 -7.90 9.84 0.49
CA LEU A 166 -7.91 10.58 -0.77
C LEU A 166 -7.79 9.64 -1.98
N ALA A 167 -7.02 8.55 -1.85
CA ALA A 167 -6.88 7.56 -2.90
C ALA A 167 -8.23 6.90 -3.27
N ASP A 168 -9.04 6.54 -2.26
CA ASP A 168 -10.35 5.91 -2.50
C ASP A 168 -11.32 6.85 -3.21
N VAL A 169 -11.31 8.13 -2.82
CA VAL A 169 -12.14 9.15 -3.49
C VAL A 169 -11.70 9.34 -4.94
N LEU A 170 -10.39 9.35 -5.21
CA LEU A 170 -9.87 9.51 -6.56
C LEU A 170 -10.11 8.28 -7.45
N GLN A 171 -10.14 7.07 -6.90
CA GLN A 171 -10.52 5.87 -7.67
C GLN A 171 -11.97 5.94 -8.17
N LEU A 172 -12.86 6.57 -7.39
CA LEU A 172 -14.24 6.80 -7.78
C LEU A 172 -14.37 7.99 -8.76
N ALA A 173 -13.57 9.04 -8.56
CA ALA A 173 -13.64 10.25 -9.36
C ALA A 173 -12.97 10.11 -10.73
N VAL A 174 -11.88 9.34 -10.83
CA VAL A 174 -11.07 9.23 -12.05
C VAL A 174 -11.09 7.80 -12.57
N PRO A 175 -11.75 7.54 -13.71
CA PRO A 175 -11.85 6.20 -14.29
C PRO A 175 -10.48 5.54 -14.52
N PRO A 176 -10.38 4.20 -14.44
CA PRO A 176 -9.16 3.50 -14.77
C PRO A 176 -8.73 3.79 -16.22
N ARG A 177 -7.42 3.77 -16.45
CA ARG A 177 -6.83 4.16 -17.74
C ARG A 177 -7.39 3.33 -18.90
N ASN A 178 -7.72 4.00 -19.99
CA ASN A 178 -8.01 3.36 -21.28
C ASN A 178 -6.98 3.78 -22.33
N ALA A 179 -5.98 2.92 -22.57
CA ALA A 179 -4.87 3.21 -23.48
C ALA A 179 -5.31 3.50 -24.93
N ARG A 180 -6.41 2.90 -25.40
CA ARG A 180 -6.93 3.17 -26.76
C ARG A 180 -7.50 4.57 -26.88
N ALA A 181 -8.17 5.05 -25.83
CA ALA A 181 -8.75 6.39 -25.82
C ALA A 181 -7.65 7.47 -25.78
N GLU A 182 -6.60 7.25 -25.00
CA GLU A 182 -5.48 8.19 -24.88
C GLU A 182 -4.62 8.31 -26.15
N GLN A 183 -4.57 7.27 -26.98
CA GLN A 183 -3.86 7.35 -28.26
C GLN A 183 -4.59 8.20 -29.30
N ARG A 184 -5.90 8.43 -29.10
CA ARG A 184 -6.69 9.27 -29.99
C ARG A 184 -6.45 10.74 -29.60
N PRO A 185 -6.14 11.63 -30.55
CA PRO A 185 -5.98 13.05 -30.23
C PRO A 185 -7.27 13.58 -29.60
N SER A 186 -7.12 14.26 -28.46
CA SER A 186 -8.24 14.93 -27.78
C SER A 186 -8.84 15.99 -28.70
N ALA A 187 -10.16 16.00 -28.79
CA ALA A 187 -10.87 17.08 -29.47
C ALA A 187 -10.66 18.40 -28.73
N ALA A 188 -10.75 19.52 -29.45
CA ALA A 188 -10.71 20.84 -28.83
C ALA A 188 -11.77 20.93 -27.71
N PRO A 189 -11.44 21.52 -26.54
CA PRO A 189 -12.39 21.71 -25.46
C PRO A 189 -13.64 22.43 -25.96
N LEU A 190 -14.82 21.87 -25.65
CA LEU A 190 -16.07 22.55 -25.93
C LEU A 190 -16.14 23.84 -25.10
N PRO A 191 -16.74 24.93 -25.63
CA PRO A 191 -16.96 26.14 -24.86
C PRO A 191 -17.80 25.80 -23.61
N PRO A 192 -17.53 26.47 -22.47
CA PRO A 192 -18.28 26.21 -21.25
C PRO A 192 -19.78 26.42 -21.51
N PRO A 193 -20.66 25.55 -20.96
CA PRO A 193 -22.09 25.68 -21.16
C PRO A 193 -22.53 27.06 -20.69
N ARG A 194 -23.29 27.76 -21.54
CA ARG A 194 -23.84 29.07 -21.17
C ARG A 194 -24.75 28.87 -19.96
N ARG A 195 -24.51 29.66 -18.91
CA ARG A 195 -25.40 29.69 -17.75
C ARG A 195 -26.82 30.01 -18.25
N PRO A 196 -27.85 29.22 -17.89
CA PRO A 196 -29.21 29.56 -18.28
C PRO A 196 -29.57 30.93 -17.72
N PRO A 197 -30.33 31.75 -18.47
CA PRO A 197 -30.79 33.03 -17.97
C PRO A 197 -31.57 32.83 -16.66
N PRO A 198 -31.50 33.77 -15.71
CA PRO A 198 -32.33 33.70 -14.51
C PRO A 198 -33.79 33.52 -14.94
N GLY A 199 -34.41 32.42 -14.50
CA GLY A 199 -35.81 32.17 -14.79
C GLY A 199 -36.69 33.28 -14.18
N PRO A 200 -37.83 33.62 -14.81
CA PRO A 200 -38.80 34.54 -14.23
C PRO A 200 -39.35 33.91 -12.94
N GLY A 201 -38.75 34.26 -11.81
CA GLY A 201 -38.97 33.56 -10.54
C GLY A 201 -37.73 33.47 -9.65
N SER A 202 -36.52 33.77 -10.15
CA SER A 202 -35.35 34.04 -9.28
C SER A 202 -35.43 35.42 -8.63
N GLY A 203 -36.66 35.91 -8.41
CA GLY A 203 -36.92 37.04 -7.54
C GLY A 203 -36.23 36.75 -6.23
N THR A 204 -35.38 37.68 -5.83
CA THR A 204 -34.79 37.73 -4.50
C THR A 204 -35.85 37.31 -3.50
N ARG A 205 -35.69 36.14 -2.88
CA ARG A 205 -36.36 35.88 -1.61
C ARG A 205 -35.65 36.78 -0.60
N THR A 206 -35.88 38.08 -0.72
CA THR A 206 -35.79 39.07 0.33
C THR A 206 -36.95 38.73 1.27
N GLY A 207 -36.89 37.56 1.89
CA GLY A 207 -37.57 37.39 3.16
C GLY A 207 -37.02 38.47 4.07
N PRO A 208 -37.84 39.08 4.94
CA PRO A 208 -37.32 40.02 5.92
C PRO A 208 -36.15 39.33 6.60
N ARG A 209 -34.97 39.94 6.44
CA ARG A 209 -33.74 39.52 7.10
C ARG A 209 -33.98 39.84 8.56
N SER A 210 -34.78 39.02 9.24
CA SER A 210 -34.78 38.98 10.68
C SER A 210 -33.36 38.65 11.03
N SER A 211 -32.66 39.66 11.53
CA SER A 211 -31.39 39.52 12.18
C SER A 211 -31.62 38.65 13.42
N ARG A 212 -31.83 37.34 13.24
CA ARG A 212 -31.32 36.38 14.20
C ARG A 212 -29.81 36.50 14.08
N ARG A 213 -29.30 37.45 14.85
CA ARG A 213 -27.95 37.43 15.37
C ARG A 213 -27.80 36.01 15.92
N SER A 214 -27.14 35.13 15.17
CA SER A 214 -26.69 33.87 15.75
C SER A 214 -25.93 34.26 17.02
N PRO A 215 -26.23 33.67 18.19
CA PRO A 215 -25.38 33.90 19.33
C PRO A 215 -23.95 33.55 18.91
N PRO A 216 -22.95 34.35 19.31
CA PRO A 216 -21.57 34.07 18.95
C PRO A 216 -21.27 32.63 19.39
N VAL A 217 -20.88 31.78 18.44
CA VAL A 217 -20.23 30.51 18.77
C VAL A 217 -18.99 30.90 19.57
N PRO A 218 -18.84 30.51 20.84
CA PRO A 218 -17.65 30.85 21.59
C PRO A 218 -16.46 30.22 20.87
N ARG A 219 -15.62 31.06 20.28
CA ARG A 219 -14.24 30.70 19.95
C ARG A 219 -13.61 30.29 21.28
N ARG A 220 -13.40 28.99 21.47
CA ARG A 220 -12.60 28.48 22.57
C ARG A 220 -11.18 28.98 22.33
N ALA A 221 -10.83 30.10 22.95
CA ALA A 221 -9.46 30.54 23.05
C ALA A 221 -8.66 29.40 23.73
N PRO A 222 -7.43 29.10 23.27
CA PRO A 222 -6.54 28.25 24.03
C PRO A 222 -6.16 29.03 25.29
N SER A 223 -6.91 28.85 26.38
CA SER A 223 -6.43 29.25 27.70
C SER A 223 -5.22 28.39 28.00
N GLY A 224 -4.04 28.99 27.85
CA GLY A 224 -2.80 28.47 28.40
C GLY A 224 -2.94 28.39 29.90
N THR A 225 -3.30 27.21 30.39
CA THR A 225 -2.96 26.79 31.74
C THR A 225 -1.89 25.72 31.56
N PRO A 226 -0.65 25.94 32.02
CA PRO A 226 0.36 24.90 31.96
C PRO A 226 -0.13 23.72 32.79
N CYS A 227 -0.23 22.54 32.18
CA CYS A 227 -0.36 21.29 32.90
C CYS A 227 0.84 21.21 33.85
N ARG A 228 0.59 21.44 35.13
CA ARG A 228 1.55 21.23 36.20
C ARG A 228 1.86 19.74 36.23
N VAL A 229 3.00 19.38 35.67
CA VAL A 229 3.62 18.07 35.83
C VAL A 229 3.92 17.92 37.31
N LEU A 230 3.07 17.20 38.05
CA LEU A 230 3.46 16.67 39.35
C LEU A 230 4.30 15.43 39.09
N SER A 231 5.61 15.63 39.04
CA SER A 231 6.60 14.58 39.26
C SER A 231 6.50 14.11 40.71
N GLY A 232 6.31 12.81 40.92
CA GLY A 232 6.39 12.20 42.25
C GLY A 232 5.85 10.77 42.27
N PRO A 233 6.68 9.76 42.56
CA PRO A 233 6.30 8.35 42.45
C PRO A 233 5.69 7.85 43.76
N THR A 234 4.50 7.26 43.68
CA THR A 234 4.00 6.39 44.76
C THR A 234 3.54 5.08 44.15
N ASN A 235 4.40 4.09 44.35
CA ASN A 235 4.09 2.67 44.30
C ASN A 235 2.74 2.43 45.00
N SER A 236 1.76 1.89 44.29
CA SER A 236 0.58 1.29 44.88
C SER A 236 0.36 -0.05 44.20
N PRO A 237 0.25 -1.15 44.98
CA PRO A 237 0.29 -2.50 44.44
C PRO A 237 -1.00 -2.83 43.68
N ALA A 238 -0.86 -3.71 42.69
CA ALA A 238 -1.96 -4.27 41.90
C ALA A 238 -3.03 -4.92 42.80
N PRO A 239 -4.32 -4.87 42.42
CA PRO A 239 -5.37 -5.59 43.14
C PRO A 239 -5.23 -7.11 42.96
N SER A 240 -5.29 -7.83 44.07
CA SER A 240 -5.24 -9.30 44.16
C SER A 240 -6.43 -9.96 43.43
N PRO A 241 -6.25 -11.16 42.83
CA PRO A 241 -7.37 -11.92 42.28
C PRO A 241 -8.27 -12.51 43.39
N PRO A 242 -9.58 -12.76 43.09
CA PRO A 242 -10.52 -13.29 44.07
C PRO A 242 -10.25 -14.76 44.42
N PRO A 243 -10.65 -15.23 45.63
CA PRO A 243 -10.39 -16.59 46.10
C PRO A 243 -11.29 -17.64 45.44
N SER A 244 -10.72 -18.80 45.17
CA SER A 244 -11.42 -20.02 44.71
C SER A 244 -12.29 -20.63 45.84
N PRO A 245 -13.43 -21.28 45.51
CA PRO A 245 -14.31 -21.89 46.51
C PRO A 245 -13.69 -23.16 47.14
N PRO A 246 -14.06 -23.47 48.40
CA PRO A 246 -13.47 -24.58 49.16
C PRO A 246 -13.94 -25.95 48.66
N GLY A 247 -13.00 -26.89 48.62
CA GLY A 247 -13.20 -28.28 48.24
C GLY A 247 -13.94 -29.08 49.29
N THR A 248 -14.83 -29.94 48.81
CA THR A 248 -15.46 -31.02 49.56
C THR A 248 -14.72 -32.33 49.27
N ALA A 249 -14.21 -32.97 50.31
CA ALA A 249 -13.83 -34.37 50.38
C ALA A 249 -14.13 -34.82 51.84
N PRO A 250 -14.29 -36.12 52.17
CA PRO A 250 -13.77 -37.29 51.44
C PRO A 250 -14.70 -38.53 51.41
N SER A 251 -14.37 -39.52 50.57
CA SER A 251 -14.41 -40.93 50.99
C SER A 251 -13.84 -41.87 49.90
N SER A 252 -12.72 -42.50 50.29
CA SER A 252 -12.11 -43.78 49.89
C SER A 252 -12.71 -44.62 48.74
N CYS A 253 -11.84 -45.05 47.83
CA CYS A 253 -11.53 -46.47 47.59
C CYS A 253 -10.35 -46.59 46.59
N CYS A 254 -9.19 -47.04 47.08
CA CYS A 254 -8.12 -47.67 46.27
C CYS A 254 -8.54 -49.14 45.98
N PRO A 255 -8.09 -49.84 44.92
CA PRO A 255 -6.65 -50.14 44.72
C PRO A 255 -6.08 -50.24 43.28
N THR A 256 -4.76 -49.96 43.22
CA THR A 256 -3.66 -50.67 42.51
C THR A 256 -3.68 -50.94 41.00
N ALA A 257 -2.69 -50.38 40.26
CA ALA A 257 -1.78 -51.13 39.36
C ALA A 257 -0.73 -50.22 38.65
N GLY A 258 0.56 -50.59 38.77
CA GLY A 258 1.52 -50.69 37.64
C GLY A 258 2.29 -49.45 37.14
N PRO A 259 3.65 -49.50 37.02
CA PRO A 259 4.50 -48.34 36.68
C PRO A 259 5.14 -48.34 35.26
N SER A 260 5.68 -47.16 34.89
CA SER A 260 6.85 -46.87 34.00
C SER A 260 6.57 -46.48 32.53
N PRO A 261 7.55 -45.96 31.76
CA PRO A 261 8.49 -44.83 31.98
C PRO A 261 8.46 -43.83 30.77
N GLY A 262 8.83 -42.55 30.86
CA GLY A 262 10.20 -42.02 30.88
C GLY A 262 10.65 -41.51 29.49
N TRP A 263 10.77 -40.18 29.30
CA TRP A 263 11.65 -39.62 28.27
C TRP A 263 12.16 -38.22 28.63
N THR A 264 13.48 -38.08 28.63
CA THR A 264 14.28 -36.89 28.95
C THR A 264 14.89 -36.28 27.68
N PRO A 265 15.00 -34.94 27.56
CA PRO A 265 15.61 -34.30 26.39
C PRO A 265 17.15 -34.20 26.50
N PRO A 266 17.90 -34.23 25.37
CA PRO A 266 19.36 -34.21 25.37
C PRO A 266 20.01 -32.81 25.39
N SER A 267 21.14 -32.72 26.09
CA SER A 267 22.07 -31.58 26.21
C SER A 267 23.05 -31.48 25.02
N PRO A 268 23.64 -30.29 24.74
CA PRO A 268 24.54 -30.08 23.60
C PRO A 268 25.99 -30.55 23.87
N PRO A 269 26.75 -30.94 22.82
CA PRO A 269 28.11 -31.46 22.98
C PRO A 269 29.17 -30.37 23.19
N CYS A 270 30.10 -30.71 24.09
CA CYS A 270 31.29 -29.98 24.46
C CYS A 270 32.42 -30.20 23.45
N SER A 271 33.20 -29.15 23.21
CA SER A 271 34.40 -29.09 22.37
C SER A 271 35.52 -30.04 22.81
N ALA A 272 36.06 -30.82 21.86
CA ALA A 272 37.23 -31.67 22.07
C ALA A 272 38.51 -31.01 21.51
N ARG A 273 39.48 -30.82 22.40
CA ARG A 273 40.92 -30.72 22.10
C ARG A 273 41.51 -32.12 22.02
N GLY A 274 42.42 -32.32 21.07
CA GLY A 274 43.41 -33.40 21.00
C GLY A 274 44.25 -33.11 19.74
N GLY A 275 45.57 -33.00 19.74
CA GLY A 275 46.59 -33.52 20.65
C GLY A 275 47.13 -34.84 20.10
N THR A 276 48.47 -34.94 20.03
CA THR A 276 49.34 -36.10 19.67
C THR A 276 49.94 -36.06 18.24
N PRO A 277 51.06 -36.77 17.98
CA PRO A 277 52.41 -36.22 18.12
C PRO A 277 53.31 -36.49 16.88
N SER A 278 54.43 -35.79 16.76
CA SER A 278 55.69 -36.22 16.11
C SER A 278 56.78 -35.20 16.44
#